data_AF-A0AAD8UZS6-F1
#
_entry.id   AF-A0AAD8UZS6-F1
#
_cell.length_a   1.000
_cell.length_b   1.000
_cell.length_c   1.000
_cell.angle_alpha   90.00
_cell.angle_beta   90.00
_cell.angle_gamma   90.00
#
_symmetry.space_group_name_H-M   'P 1'
#
loop_
_entity.id
_entity.type
_entity.pdbx_description
1 polymer ?
#
loop_
_entity_poly.entity_id
_entity_poly.type
_entity_poly.pdbx_seq_one_letter_code
_entity_poly.pdbx_strand_id
1 'polypeptide(L)'
;RLPRSPYTPASRVTATLENLQRSDGPYLHKRQISFATGRTKGDWDRLLLDPKHRDHLSAFLKAPKLGKKCWIGFFSCPQSNWVGTGNGYKDADWHCFAAMIIPDARRGKHLLLYDNDAKAGVTMQSRISDVIWGLQKNLWKAVQKMGRFTLWYSTDQSKAGTNKCLQYSLEQVHRWSKLQDEALEGESDLRLSGFVKLTKQ
;
A
#
# COMPACT_ATOMS: atom_id res chain seq x y z
N ARG A 1 3.69 -10.94 17.29
CA ARG A 1 3.98 -11.70 16.05
C ARG A 1 3.02 -11.23 14.97
N LEU A 2 3.48 -11.04 13.73
CA LEU A 2 2.62 -10.58 12.63
C LEU A 2 1.60 -11.66 12.23
N PRO A 3 0.34 -11.28 11.90
CA PRO A 3 -0.63 -12.16 11.24
C PRO A 3 -0.07 -12.87 10.01
N ARG A 4 -0.48 -14.12 9.83
CA ARG A 4 -0.07 -14.96 8.68
C ARG A 4 -1.24 -15.60 7.95
N SER A 5 -2.37 -15.79 8.64
CA SER A 5 -3.56 -16.40 8.05
C SER A 5 -4.30 -15.38 7.18
N PRO A 6 -4.63 -15.67 5.91
CA PRO A 6 -5.42 -14.77 5.07
C PRO A 6 -6.80 -14.48 5.67
N TYR A 7 -7.32 -15.37 6.52
CA TYR A 7 -8.57 -15.20 7.25
C TYR A 7 -8.45 -14.39 8.54
N THR A 8 -7.33 -13.68 8.74
CA THR A 8 -7.15 -12.84 9.92
C THR A 8 -8.19 -11.70 9.92
N PRO A 9 -8.98 -11.53 11.00
CA PRO A 9 -9.90 -10.40 11.10
C PRO A 9 -9.18 -9.05 11.05
N ALA A 10 -9.78 -8.07 10.39
CA ALA A 10 -9.30 -6.70 10.27
C ALA A 10 -9.08 -6.03 11.63
N SER A 11 -9.82 -6.43 12.68
CA SER A 11 -9.59 -5.98 14.06
C SER A 11 -8.20 -6.38 14.58
N ARG A 12 -7.75 -7.60 14.26
CA ARG A 12 -6.42 -8.09 14.64
C ARG A 12 -5.32 -7.45 13.80
N VAL A 13 -5.59 -7.16 12.52
CA VAL A 13 -4.69 -6.37 11.68
C VAL A 13 -4.56 -4.95 12.24
N THR A 14 -5.67 -4.31 12.61
CA THR A 14 -5.70 -2.98 13.24
C THR A 14 -4.82 -2.96 14.49
N ALA A 15 -5.04 -3.88 15.43
CA ALA A 15 -4.22 -3.99 16.63
C ALA A 15 -2.72 -4.21 16.32
N THR A 16 -2.41 -4.94 15.23
CA THR A 16 -1.02 -5.10 14.78
C THR A 16 -0.44 -3.78 14.29
N LEU A 17 -1.14 -3.04 13.44
CA LEU A 17 -0.69 -1.75 12.91
C LEU A 17 -0.52 -0.72 14.04
N GLU A 18 -1.42 -0.70 15.02
CA GLU A 18 -1.29 0.16 16.20
C GLU A 18 -0.03 -0.15 17.01
N ASN A 19 0.26 -1.42 17.24
CA ASN A 19 1.47 -1.85 17.96
C ASN A 19 2.78 -1.59 17.19
N LEU A 20 2.71 -1.40 15.87
CA LEU A 20 3.87 -1.08 15.03
C LEU A 20 4.18 0.43 14.99
N GLN A 21 3.26 1.29 15.44
CA GLN A 21 3.48 2.74 15.50
C GLN A 21 4.55 3.07 16.54
N ARG A 22 5.56 3.84 16.13
CA ARG A 22 6.60 4.38 17.01
C ARG A 22 6.47 5.90 17.15
N SER A 23 6.96 6.43 18.27
CA SER A 23 6.98 7.88 18.51
C SER A 23 7.99 8.63 17.64
N ASP A 24 9.08 7.97 17.23
CA ASP A 24 10.18 8.53 16.42
C ASP A 24 10.11 8.16 14.93
N GLY A 25 9.28 7.17 14.56
CA GLY A 25 9.14 6.70 13.18
C GLY A 25 8.06 7.43 12.36
N PRO A 26 7.83 7.00 11.11
CA PRO A 26 6.75 7.48 10.24
C PRO A 26 5.36 7.39 10.88
N TYR A 27 4.40 8.14 10.34
CA TYR A 27 2.99 7.88 10.59
C TYR A 27 2.59 6.54 10.00
N LEU A 28 2.03 5.65 10.82
CA LEU A 28 1.43 4.41 10.38
C LEU A 28 -0.09 4.51 10.53
N HIS A 29 -0.80 4.34 9.41
CA HIS A 29 -2.26 4.31 9.45
C HIS A 29 -2.73 3.08 10.23
N LYS A 30 -3.57 3.32 11.24
CA LYS A 30 -3.96 2.29 12.22
C LYS A 30 -4.87 1.21 11.66
N ARG A 31 -5.60 1.50 10.58
CA ARG A 31 -6.58 0.60 9.97
C ARG A 31 -6.13 0.21 8.57
N GLN A 32 -6.55 -0.96 8.13
CA GLN A 32 -6.28 -1.39 6.76
C GLN A 32 -7.16 -0.60 5.79
N ILE A 33 -6.59 -0.20 4.65
CA ILE A 33 -7.32 0.50 3.61
C ILE A 33 -7.86 -0.52 2.60
N SER A 34 -9.18 -0.62 2.49
CA SER A 34 -9.83 -1.60 1.60
C SER A 34 -10.61 -0.96 0.45
N PHE A 35 -10.95 0.33 0.55
CA PHE A 35 -11.90 0.94 -0.37
C PHE A 35 -11.36 2.22 -1.01
N ALA A 36 -11.76 2.44 -2.26
CA ALA A 36 -11.44 3.68 -2.96
C ALA A 36 -12.15 4.88 -2.32
N THR A 37 -13.41 4.71 -1.92
CA THR A 37 -14.27 5.79 -1.40
C THR A 37 -15.09 5.34 -0.19
N GLY A 38 -15.61 6.30 0.58
CA GLY A 38 -16.54 6.02 1.67
C GLY A 38 -17.88 5.44 1.19
N ARG A 39 -18.33 5.80 -0.02
CA ARG A 39 -19.51 5.19 -0.64
C ARG A 39 -19.30 3.69 -0.88
N THR A 40 -18.19 3.34 -1.52
CA THR A 40 -17.82 1.94 -1.75
C THR A 40 -17.65 1.19 -0.42
N LYS A 41 -17.16 1.82 0.65
CA LYS A 41 -17.16 1.19 1.97
C LYS A 41 -18.60 0.91 2.45
N GLY A 42 -19.48 1.91 2.39
CA GLY A 42 -20.87 1.81 2.83
C GLY A 42 -21.66 0.70 2.12
N ASP A 43 -21.42 0.51 0.81
CA ASP A 43 -22.04 -0.58 0.04
C ASP A 43 -21.62 -1.97 0.55
N TRP A 44 -20.44 -2.09 1.17
CA TRP A 44 -19.89 -3.34 1.70
C TRP A 44 -20.11 -3.53 3.21
N ASP A 45 -20.65 -2.53 3.91
CA ASP A 45 -20.82 -2.56 5.37
C ASP A 45 -21.73 -3.71 5.83
N ARG A 46 -22.61 -4.24 4.96
CA ARG A 46 -23.48 -5.40 5.27
C ARG A 46 -22.89 -6.76 4.88
N LEU A 47 -21.86 -6.77 4.03
CA LEU A 47 -21.31 -7.99 3.42
C LEU A 47 -20.01 -8.44 4.09
N LEU A 48 -19.33 -7.54 4.80
CA LEU A 48 -18.08 -7.85 5.49
C LEU A 48 -18.30 -8.14 6.96
N LEU A 49 -17.49 -9.05 7.51
CA LEU A 49 -17.48 -9.39 8.93
C LEU A 49 -17.01 -8.21 9.81
N ASP A 50 -16.13 -7.35 9.30
CA ASP A 50 -15.42 -6.33 10.08
C ASP A 50 -15.25 -4.96 9.40
N PRO A 51 -16.28 -4.40 8.76
CA PRO A 51 -16.18 -3.18 7.96
C PRO A 51 -15.75 -1.96 8.78
N LYS A 52 -16.03 -1.93 10.09
CA LYS A 52 -15.63 -0.84 11.00
C LYS A 52 -14.12 -0.75 11.24
N HIS A 53 -13.37 -1.82 10.94
CA HIS A 53 -11.91 -1.88 11.07
C HIS A 53 -11.19 -1.64 9.73
N ARG A 54 -11.94 -1.25 8.70
CA ARG A 54 -11.43 -0.99 7.35
C ARG A 54 -11.73 0.44 6.96
N ASP A 55 -10.72 1.12 6.45
CA ASP A 55 -10.82 2.51 6.00
C ASP A 55 -10.78 2.59 4.47
N HIS A 56 -11.02 3.80 3.97
CA HIS A 56 -10.93 4.14 2.55
C HIS A 56 -9.77 5.12 2.30
N LEU A 57 -9.40 5.33 1.03
CA LEU A 57 -8.25 6.18 0.66
C LEU A 57 -8.29 7.57 1.30
N SER A 58 -9.44 8.25 1.26
CA SER A 58 -9.54 9.59 1.86
C SER A 58 -9.33 9.60 3.39
N ALA A 59 -9.65 8.52 4.11
CA ALA A 59 -9.42 8.45 5.55
C ALA A 59 -7.91 8.36 5.82
N PHE A 60 -7.20 7.53 5.05
CA PHE A 60 -5.74 7.45 5.10
C PHE A 60 -5.07 8.80 4.76
N LEU A 61 -5.42 9.40 3.62
CA LEU A 61 -4.75 10.60 3.12
C LEU A 61 -5.02 11.83 3.98
N LYS A 62 -6.21 11.95 4.57
CA LYS A 62 -6.61 13.11 5.40
C LYS A 62 -6.41 12.90 6.91
N ALA A 63 -6.08 11.70 7.37
CA ALA A 63 -5.87 11.46 8.80
C ALA A 63 -4.81 12.42 9.38
N PRO A 64 -4.96 12.88 10.64
CA PRO A 64 -3.98 13.72 11.28
C PRO A 64 -2.64 12.97 11.40
N LYS A 65 -1.59 13.57 10.85
CA LYS A 65 -0.24 12.99 10.83
C LYS A 65 0.61 13.44 12.00
N LEU A 66 0.13 14.37 12.83
CA LEU A 66 0.82 14.83 14.05
C LEU A 66 2.29 15.25 13.80
N GLY A 67 2.52 16.04 12.74
CA GLY A 67 3.85 16.49 12.34
C GLY A 67 4.69 15.46 11.58
N LYS A 68 4.21 14.21 11.41
CA LYS A 68 4.94 13.16 10.70
C LYS A 68 5.05 13.43 9.20
N LYS A 69 6.26 13.26 8.67
CA LYS A 69 6.62 13.54 7.28
C LYS A 69 6.26 12.36 6.36
N CYS A 70 6.61 11.15 6.77
CA CYS A 70 6.42 9.90 6.06
C CYS A 70 5.15 9.19 6.52
N TRP A 71 4.39 8.62 5.58
CA TRP A 71 3.11 7.98 5.87
C TRP A 71 3.08 6.57 5.30
N ILE A 72 2.76 5.59 6.14
CA ILE A 72 2.67 4.18 5.77
C ILE A 72 1.20 3.76 5.82
N GLY A 73 0.77 3.03 4.79
CA GLY A 73 -0.55 2.40 4.73
C GLY A 73 -0.43 0.92 4.40
N PHE A 74 -1.24 0.11 5.06
CA PHE A 74 -1.49 -1.29 4.71
C PHE A 74 -2.80 -1.40 3.95
N PHE A 75 -2.78 -2.03 2.79
CA PHE A 75 -3.93 -2.13 1.89
C PHE A 75 -4.34 -3.59 1.74
N SER A 76 -5.64 -3.83 1.77
CA SER A 76 -6.23 -5.15 1.56
C SER A 76 -7.54 -4.97 0.81
N CYS A 77 -7.62 -5.43 -0.42
CA CYS A 77 -8.81 -5.26 -1.28
C CYS A 77 -9.25 -6.58 -1.89
N PRO A 78 -10.56 -6.79 -2.11
CA PRO A 78 -11.01 -7.98 -2.80
C PRO A 78 -10.56 -7.94 -4.26
N GLN A 79 -10.02 -9.05 -4.78
CA GLN A 79 -9.47 -9.11 -6.14
C GLN A 79 -10.53 -8.93 -7.23
N SER A 80 -11.81 -9.18 -6.93
CA SER A 80 -12.94 -8.97 -7.85
C SER A 80 -13.08 -7.53 -8.38
N ASN A 81 -12.37 -6.56 -7.80
CA ASN A 81 -12.25 -5.19 -8.31
C ASN A 81 -11.11 -4.96 -9.33
N TRP A 82 -10.42 -6.01 -9.78
CA TRP A 82 -9.36 -5.95 -10.80
C TRP A 82 -9.93 -6.39 -12.15
N VAL A 83 -10.24 -5.45 -13.04
CA VAL A 83 -10.70 -5.76 -14.40
C VAL A 83 -9.47 -6.11 -15.27
N GLY A 84 -9.35 -7.38 -15.64
CA GLY A 84 -8.48 -7.87 -16.72
C GLY A 84 -8.64 -9.38 -16.95
N THR A 85 -8.53 -9.79 -18.20
CA THR A 85 -8.64 -11.19 -18.62
C THR A 85 -7.27 -11.89 -18.54
N GLY A 86 -7.23 -13.05 -17.88
CA GLY A 86 -6.21 -14.08 -18.15
C GLY A 86 -5.13 -14.29 -17.08
N ASN A 87 -5.48 -14.54 -15.82
CA ASN A 87 -4.58 -15.23 -14.88
C ASN A 87 -5.39 -16.06 -13.86
N GLY A 88 -4.91 -17.24 -13.49
CA GLY A 88 -5.56 -18.22 -12.60
C GLY A 88 -5.70 -17.80 -11.12
N TYR A 89 -5.77 -16.51 -10.82
CA TYR A 89 -5.90 -15.94 -9.47
C TYR A 89 -7.35 -15.56 -9.11
N LYS A 90 -8.33 -15.77 -10.01
CA LYS A 90 -9.74 -15.34 -9.85
C LYS A 90 -10.47 -15.92 -8.62
N ASP A 91 -9.89 -16.92 -7.97
CA ASP A 91 -10.46 -17.58 -6.78
C ASP A 91 -9.88 -17.04 -5.46
N ALA A 92 -8.97 -16.05 -5.49
CA ALA A 92 -8.41 -15.46 -4.27
C ALA A 92 -9.27 -14.27 -3.79
N ASP A 93 -9.90 -14.43 -2.62
CA ASP A 93 -10.85 -13.44 -2.10
C ASP A 93 -10.22 -12.05 -1.85
N TRP A 94 -8.93 -11.96 -1.51
CA TRP A 94 -8.26 -10.72 -1.08
C TRP A 94 -6.80 -10.64 -1.52
N HIS A 95 -6.41 -9.47 -2.05
CA HIS A 95 -5.02 -9.08 -2.28
C HIS A 95 -4.57 -8.05 -1.24
N CYS A 96 -3.32 -8.15 -0.79
CA CYS A 96 -2.72 -7.20 0.15
C CYS A 96 -1.46 -6.56 -0.47
N PHE A 97 -1.28 -5.27 -0.22
CA PHE A 97 -0.06 -4.55 -0.59
C PHE A 97 0.24 -3.47 0.47
N ALA A 98 1.45 -2.90 0.42
CA ALA A 98 1.83 -1.80 1.31
C ALA A 98 2.21 -0.56 0.49
N ALA A 99 1.97 0.62 1.05
CA ALA A 99 2.43 1.86 0.46
C ALA A 99 3.10 2.78 1.47
N MET A 100 4.11 3.52 1.01
CA MET A 100 4.76 4.58 1.77
C MET A 100 4.76 5.89 0.96
N ILE A 101 4.33 6.98 1.59
CA ILE A 101 4.46 8.34 1.07
C ILE A 101 5.62 9.01 1.80
N ILE A 102 6.59 9.52 1.06
CA ILE A 102 7.83 10.13 1.59
C ILE A 102 8.01 11.49 0.92
N PRO A 103 8.30 12.59 1.64
CA PRO A 103 8.64 13.84 0.99
C PRO A 103 9.98 13.73 0.26
N ASP A 104 10.07 14.38 -0.90
CA ASP A 104 11.34 14.59 -1.60
C ASP A 104 12.10 15.72 -0.89
N ALA A 105 13.41 15.57 -0.66
CA ALA A 105 14.21 16.59 0.01
C ALA A 105 14.25 17.94 -0.74
N ARG A 106 14.02 17.93 -2.06
CA ARG A 106 13.99 19.13 -2.90
C ARG A 106 12.56 19.61 -3.13
N ARG A 107 11.70 18.77 -3.72
CA ARG A 107 10.32 19.17 -4.06
C ARG A 107 9.41 17.98 -4.37
N GLY A 108 8.22 18.00 -3.76
CA GLY A 108 7.16 17.03 -4.02
C GLY A 108 7.25 15.84 -3.08
N LYS A 109 6.71 14.71 -3.51
CA LYS A 109 6.66 13.48 -2.72
C LYS A 109 6.91 12.26 -3.59
N HIS A 110 7.26 11.15 -2.95
CA HIS A 110 7.35 9.84 -3.54
C HIS A 110 6.22 8.97 -3.00
N LEU A 111 5.66 8.13 -3.85
CA LEU A 111 4.82 7.01 -3.46
C LEU A 111 5.62 5.74 -3.76
N LEU A 112 5.95 4.96 -2.74
CA LEU A 112 6.50 3.61 -2.88
C LEU A 112 5.34 2.62 -2.76
N LEU A 113 5.14 1.79 -3.78
CA LEU A 113 4.18 0.69 -3.77
C LEU A 113 4.92 -0.64 -3.69
N TYR A 114 4.77 -1.31 -2.55
CA TYR A 114 5.24 -2.67 -2.37
C TYR A 114 4.09 -3.64 -2.63
N ASP A 115 4.21 -4.41 -3.70
CA ASP A 115 3.32 -5.52 -4.03
C ASP A 115 4.13 -6.82 -4.01
N ASN A 116 3.76 -7.76 -3.15
CA ASN A 116 4.43 -9.05 -3.05
C ASN A 116 4.09 -10.00 -4.22
N ASP A 117 3.07 -9.66 -5.01
CA ASP A 117 2.69 -10.33 -6.26
C ASP A 117 2.98 -9.39 -7.44
N ALA A 118 4.17 -8.78 -7.42
CA ALA A 118 4.59 -7.82 -8.42
C ALA A 118 4.49 -8.40 -9.84
N LYS A 119 3.94 -7.60 -10.77
CA LYS A 119 3.85 -7.96 -12.19
C LYS A 119 5.23 -8.29 -12.75
N ALA A 120 5.31 -9.39 -13.50
CA ALA A 120 6.54 -9.80 -14.16
C ALA A 120 6.99 -8.83 -15.25
N GLY A 121 8.31 -8.69 -15.42
CA GLY A 121 8.91 -7.88 -16.48
C GLY A 121 8.73 -6.37 -16.34
N VAL A 122 8.37 -5.87 -15.14
CA VAL A 122 8.29 -4.43 -14.89
C VAL A 122 9.70 -3.82 -14.86
N THR A 123 9.89 -2.80 -15.69
CA THR A 123 11.15 -2.05 -15.82
C THR A 123 10.91 -0.54 -15.64
N MET A 124 11.98 0.26 -15.68
CA MET A 124 11.87 1.72 -15.63
C MET A 124 11.11 2.33 -16.81
N GLN A 125 11.03 1.63 -17.94
CA GLN A 125 10.27 2.07 -19.12
C GLN A 125 8.78 1.71 -19.04
N SER A 126 8.38 0.94 -18.02
CA SER A 126 6.99 0.52 -17.85
C SER A 126 6.09 1.70 -17.50
N ARG A 127 4.91 1.73 -18.12
CA ARG A 127 3.89 2.76 -17.90
C ARG A 127 3.13 2.46 -16.62
N ILE A 128 2.84 3.50 -15.83
CA ILE A 128 2.05 3.33 -14.60
C ILE A 128 0.71 2.62 -14.88
N SER A 129 0.03 2.98 -15.98
CA SER A 129 -1.26 2.39 -16.38
C SER A 129 -1.23 0.88 -16.58
N ASP A 130 -0.07 0.34 -16.94
CA ASP A 130 0.09 -1.05 -17.33
C ASP A 130 0.53 -1.92 -16.14
N VAL A 131 1.06 -1.27 -15.10
CA VAL A 131 1.63 -1.92 -13.91
C VAL A 131 0.67 -1.91 -12.73
N ILE A 132 0.03 -0.78 -12.41
CA ILE A 132 -0.81 -0.66 -11.20
C ILE A 132 -2.30 -0.62 -11.50
N TRP A 133 -3.06 -1.40 -10.72
CA TRP A 133 -4.46 -1.74 -11.02
C TRP A 133 -5.32 -1.57 -9.76
N GLY A 134 -6.64 -1.65 -9.90
CA GLY A 134 -7.59 -1.61 -8.79
C GLY A 134 -7.32 -0.49 -7.77
N LEU A 135 -7.16 -0.86 -6.50
CA LEU A 135 -6.95 0.08 -5.39
C LEU A 135 -5.60 0.82 -5.47
N GLN A 136 -4.54 0.21 -6.02
CA GLN A 136 -3.25 0.88 -6.23
C GLN A 136 -3.39 2.04 -7.22
N LYS A 137 -4.08 1.81 -8.35
CA LYS A 137 -4.38 2.84 -9.34
C LYS A 137 -5.22 3.97 -8.75
N ASN A 138 -6.18 3.63 -7.89
CA ASN A 138 -7.01 4.62 -7.19
C ASN A 138 -6.18 5.44 -6.19
N LEU A 139 -5.27 4.81 -5.45
CA LEU A 139 -4.33 5.51 -4.56
C LEU A 139 -3.44 6.47 -5.36
N TRP A 140 -2.87 6.03 -6.48
CA TRP A 140 -2.06 6.87 -7.35
C TRP A 140 -2.82 8.11 -7.82
N LYS A 141 -4.03 7.92 -8.36
CA LYS A 141 -4.91 9.04 -8.77
C LYS A 141 -5.22 9.99 -7.60
N ALA A 142 -5.43 9.45 -6.40
CA ALA A 142 -5.73 10.24 -5.22
C ALA A 142 -4.53 11.11 -4.77
N VAL A 143 -3.31 10.55 -4.75
CA VAL A 143 -2.12 11.31 -4.35
C VAL A 143 -1.72 12.35 -5.40
N GLN A 144 -1.97 12.09 -6.69
CA GLN A 144 -1.73 13.09 -7.75
C GLN A 144 -2.55 14.37 -7.55
N LYS A 145 -3.75 14.27 -6.95
CA LYS A 145 -4.58 15.45 -6.61
C LYS A 145 -4.01 16.28 -5.46
N MET A 146 -3.07 15.71 -4.69
CA MET A 146 -2.42 16.38 -3.55
C MET A 146 -1.13 17.10 -3.96
N GLY A 147 -0.66 16.93 -5.20
CA GLY A 147 0.51 17.61 -5.74
C GLY A 147 1.41 16.73 -6.60
N ARG A 148 2.69 17.12 -6.69
CA ARG A 148 3.68 16.40 -7.49
C ARG A 148 4.17 15.15 -6.77
N PHE A 149 3.87 14.00 -7.37
CA PHE A 149 4.35 12.70 -6.93
C PHE A 149 5.18 11.98 -7.98
N THR A 150 6.20 11.25 -7.53
CA THR A 150 6.94 10.21 -8.26
C THR A 150 6.52 8.84 -7.74
N LEU A 151 6.23 7.90 -8.63
CA LEU A 151 5.84 6.53 -8.25
C LEU A 151 7.02 5.57 -8.39
N TRP A 152 7.28 4.82 -7.33
CA TRP A 152 8.22 3.71 -7.26
C TRP A 152 7.44 2.42 -7.01
N TYR A 153 7.79 1.35 -7.72
CA TYR A 153 7.09 0.08 -7.66
C TYR A 153 8.08 -1.06 -7.40
N SER A 154 7.77 -1.95 -6.45
CA SER A 154 8.61 -3.10 -6.14
C SER A 154 8.59 -4.12 -7.28
N THR A 155 9.75 -4.65 -7.65
CA THR A 155 9.88 -5.63 -8.75
C THR A 155 10.26 -7.04 -8.27
N ASP A 156 10.45 -7.22 -6.96
CA ASP A 156 10.78 -8.51 -6.35
C ASP A 156 9.60 -9.49 -6.49
N GLN A 157 9.82 -10.55 -7.26
CA GLN A 157 8.87 -11.63 -7.50
C GLN A 157 9.14 -12.90 -6.69
N SER A 158 10.15 -12.91 -5.81
CA SER A 158 10.50 -14.09 -5.02
C SER A 158 9.37 -14.62 -4.12
N LYS A 159 8.32 -13.81 -3.92
CA LYS A 159 7.16 -14.07 -3.07
C LYS A 159 5.85 -14.25 -3.84
N ALA A 160 5.87 -14.07 -5.15
CA ALA A 160 4.66 -14.09 -5.98
C ALA A 160 4.02 -15.49 -5.97
N GLY A 161 2.68 -15.55 -5.92
CA GLY A 161 1.92 -16.80 -6.00
C GLY A 161 2.01 -17.71 -4.76
N THR A 162 2.64 -17.25 -3.68
CA THR A 162 2.80 -18.04 -2.44
C THR A 162 1.55 -18.04 -1.54
N ASN A 163 0.50 -17.29 -1.91
CA ASN A 163 -0.71 -17.07 -1.11
C ASN A 163 -0.44 -16.51 0.29
N LYS A 164 0.64 -15.72 0.45
CA LYS A 164 1.07 -15.10 1.71
C LYS A 164 1.10 -13.57 1.66
N CYS A 165 0.26 -12.98 0.80
CA CYS A 165 0.26 -11.52 0.58
C CYS A 165 0.05 -10.70 1.86
N LEU A 166 -0.84 -11.15 2.76
CA LEU A 166 -1.04 -10.53 4.07
C LEU A 166 0.27 -10.48 4.87
N GLN A 167 0.95 -11.62 5.00
CA GLN A 167 2.18 -11.73 5.78
C GLN A 167 3.25 -10.80 5.22
N TYR A 168 3.53 -10.89 3.92
CA TYR A 168 4.62 -10.12 3.31
C TYR A 168 4.37 -8.62 3.28
N SER A 169 3.12 -8.21 3.04
CA SER A 169 2.74 -6.81 3.11
C SER A 169 2.88 -6.25 4.54
N LEU A 170 2.51 -7.01 5.57
CA LEU A 170 2.71 -6.59 6.96
C LEU A 170 4.18 -6.60 7.39
N GLU A 171 4.98 -7.54 6.88
CA GLU A 171 6.43 -7.53 7.08
C GLU A 171 7.07 -6.27 6.49
N GLN A 172 6.63 -5.85 5.29
CA GLN A 172 7.10 -4.60 4.70
C GLN A 172 6.67 -3.38 5.50
N VAL A 173 5.42 -3.33 5.97
CA VAL A 173 4.94 -2.26 6.87
C VAL A 173 5.77 -2.19 8.15
N HIS A 174 6.07 -3.34 8.77
CA HIS A 174 6.93 -3.41 9.95
C HIS A 174 8.36 -2.98 9.66
N ARG A 175 8.91 -3.33 8.49
CA ARG A 175 10.23 -2.85 8.06
C ARG A 175 10.24 -1.32 7.93
N TRP A 176 9.24 -0.76 7.27
CA TRP A 176 9.13 0.69 7.10
C TRP A 176 8.83 1.43 8.41
N SER A 177 8.07 0.83 9.33
CA SER A 177 7.79 1.46 10.63
C SER A 177 9.03 1.60 11.51
N LYS A 178 10.10 0.85 11.21
CA LYS A 178 11.40 0.95 11.90
C LYS A 178 12.31 2.06 11.38
N LEU A 179 11.98 2.66 10.24
CA LEU A 179 12.75 3.75 9.65
C LEU A 179 12.58 5.04 10.43
N GLN A 180 13.48 6.00 10.19
CA GLN A 180 13.33 7.37 10.68
C GLN A 180 12.34 8.15 9.81
N ASP A 181 11.70 9.16 10.40
CA ASP A 181 10.70 10.00 9.75
C ASP A 181 11.33 11.14 8.92
N GLU A 182 12.03 10.78 7.85
CA GLU A 182 12.88 11.69 7.08
C GLU A 182 12.55 11.73 5.60
N ALA A 183 12.89 12.85 4.95
CA ALA A 183 12.74 13.00 3.51
C ALA A 183 13.64 12.01 2.75
N LEU A 184 13.28 11.73 1.50
CA LEU A 184 14.08 10.91 0.60
C LEU A 184 15.28 11.72 0.09
N GLU A 185 16.49 11.20 0.26
CA GLU A 185 17.73 11.92 -0.06
C GLU A 185 18.13 11.82 -1.54
N GLY A 186 17.51 10.91 -2.29
CA GLY A 186 17.76 10.73 -3.72
C GLY A 186 17.42 9.32 -4.21
N GLU A 187 17.84 9.00 -5.43
CA GLU A 187 17.59 7.68 -6.03
C GLU A 187 18.50 6.57 -5.46
N SER A 188 19.58 6.93 -4.76
CA SER A 188 20.47 6.00 -4.05
C SER A 188 19.98 5.62 -2.65
N ASP A 189 18.84 6.16 -2.21
CA ASP A 189 18.29 5.90 -0.89
C ASP A 189 17.95 4.41 -0.71
N LEU A 190 18.43 3.80 0.39
CA LEU A 190 18.25 2.37 0.65
C LEU A 190 16.77 1.96 0.73
N ARG A 191 15.86 2.89 1.01
CA ARG A 191 14.41 2.64 0.99
C ARG A 191 13.88 2.29 -0.40
N LEU A 192 14.60 2.66 -1.46
CA LEU A 192 14.29 2.34 -2.85
C LEU A 192 14.89 1.01 -3.33
N SER A 193 15.63 0.29 -2.49
CA SER A 193 16.21 -1.01 -2.86
C SER A 193 15.10 -1.99 -3.27
N GLY A 194 15.19 -2.52 -4.50
CA GLY A 194 14.19 -3.42 -5.08
C GLY A 194 12.97 -2.71 -5.69
N PHE A 195 13.02 -1.39 -5.85
CA PHE A 195 12.00 -0.60 -6.53
C PHE A 195 12.51 -0.01 -7.84
N VAL A 196 11.62 0.12 -8.80
CA VAL A 196 11.87 0.88 -10.03
C VAL A 196 10.93 2.07 -10.12
N LYS A 197 11.45 3.17 -10.66
CA LYS A 197 10.66 4.37 -10.95
C LYS A 197 9.80 4.11 -12.18
N LEU A 198 8.49 4.30 -12.06
CA LEU A 198 7.58 4.15 -13.19
C LEU A 198 7.38 5.46 -13.94
N THR A 199 7.17 5.37 -15.25
CA THR A 199 6.98 6.54 -16.11
C THR A 199 5.52 6.97 -16.15
N LYS A 200 5.29 8.28 -15.95
CA LYS A 200 4.01 8.89 -16.33
C LYS A 200 3.95 8.91 -17.85
N GLN A 201 2.89 8.35 -18.41
CA GLN A 201 2.42 8.71 -19.74
C GLN A 201 1.16 9.56 -19.60
#